data_AF-A0A4W2I3Q1-F1
#
_entry.id   AF-A0A4W2I3Q1-F1
#
_cell.length_a   1.000
_cell.length_b   1.000
_cell.length_c   1.000
_cell.angle_alpha   90.00
_cell.angle_beta   90.00
_cell.angle_gamma   90.00
#
_symmetry.space_group_name_H-M   'P 1'
#
loop_
_entity.id
_entity.type
_entity.pdbx_description
1 polymer ?
#
loop_
_entity_poly.entity_id
_entity_poly.type
_entity_poly.pdbx_seq_one_letter_code
_entity_poly.pdbx_strand_id
1 'polypeptide(L)'
;MYVSLIILFNSLPFPPTDRRLDGDLFPKPTIFFPSVEEVKLHGAGTHLCLLQNFFPDAIKIQWKEKNVNTILESYQGNIIKTNDTYMKFSWLTLTKKAMDKEHVCIVKHENNKGGRDQQILFSPVKKDCSYEIYPKQKDTLQLQFANTSAYYTYLLLLLKSTIYFSIIAFCVFWRTGIFSDGKIF
;
A
#
# COMPACT_ATOMS: atom_id res chain seq x y z
N MET A 1 44.33 46.43 2.70
CA MET A 1 43.01 46.55 3.39
C MET A 1 41.90 45.84 2.59
N TYR A 2 42.12 44.58 2.19
CA TYR A 2 41.14 43.76 1.45
C TYR A 2 41.21 42.30 1.93
N VAL A 3 42.40 41.85 2.34
CA VAL A 3 42.63 40.51 2.91
C VAL A 3 42.04 40.37 4.33
N SER A 4 41.91 41.46 5.09
CA SER A 4 41.36 41.43 6.46
C SER A 4 39.83 41.31 6.53
N LEU A 5 39.09 41.55 5.44
CA LEU A 5 37.63 41.40 5.43
C LEU A 5 37.17 39.95 5.24
N ILE A 6 37.97 39.11 4.56
CA ILE A 6 37.58 37.72 4.25
C ILE A 6 37.67 36.82 5.49
N ILE A 7 38.55 37.14 6.44
CA ILE A 7 38.74 36.34 7.67
C ILE A 7 37.57 36.54 8.66
N LEU A 8 36.90 37.69 8.63
CA LEU A 8 35.73 37.97 9.49
C LEU A 8 34.45 37.27 9.03
N PHE A 9 34.35 36.84 7.77
CA PHE A 9 33.18 36.08 7.28
C PHE A 9 33.26 34.58 7.57
N ASN A 10 34.45 34.02 7.79
CA ASN A 10 34.64 32.58 8.02
C ASN A 10 34.58 32.16 9.51
N SER A 11 34.40 33.11 10.43
CA SER A 11 34.42 32.87 11.89
C SER A 11 33.08 33.10 12.58
N LEU A 12 32.03 33.44 11.83
CA LEU A 12 30.67 33.43 12.36
C LEU A 12 30.14 31.99 12.27
N PRO A 13 29.83 31.32 13.40
CA PRO A 13 29.05 30.10 13.36
C PRO A 13 27.75 30.45 12.64
N PHE A 14 27.49 29.80 11.50
CA PHE A 14 26.16 29.85 10.91
C PHE A 14 25.18 29.45 12.01
N PRO A 15 24.24 30.33 12.42
CA PRO A 15 23.20 29.89 13.32
C PRO A 15 22.56 28.67 12.64
N PRO A 16 22.30 27.56 13.38
CA PRO A 16 21.56 26.45 12.81
C PRO A 16 20.33 27.08 12.16
N THR A 17 20.21 26.89 10.85
CA THR A 17 19.11 27.50 10.12
C THR A 17 17.87 26.87 10.69
N ASP A 18 17.21 27.57 11.61
CA ASP A 18 15.87 27.26 12.07
C ASP A 18 14.96 27.57 10.89
N ARG A 19 15.01 26.66 9.91
CA ARG A 19 13.96 26.53 8.93
C ARG A 19 12.79 26.01 9.73
N ARG A 20 12.03 26.94 10.30
CA ARG A 20 10.62 26.71 10.59
C ARG A 20 10.03 26.21 9.28
N LEU A 21 9.93 24.89 9.13
CA LEU A 21 9.12 24.32 8.07
C LEU A 21 7.73 24.87 8.35
N ASP A 22 7.25 25.79 7.51
CA ASP A 22 5.87 26.31 7.49
C ASP A 22 4.82 25.19 7.24
N GLY A 23 5.25 23.93 7.20
CA GLY A 23 4.41 22.76 7.11
C GLY A 23 3.85 22.36 8.48
N ASP A 24 2.66 21.78 8.45
CA ASP A 24 2.01 21.16 9.60
C ASP A 24 2.85 19.92 10.06
N LEU A 25 3.85 20.13 10.94
CA LEU A 25 4.87 19.17 11.43
C LEU A 25 4.37 18.18 12.50
N PHE A 26 3.05 18.01 12.61
CA PHE A 26 2.41 17.06 13.51
C PHE A 26 2.26 15.69 12.83
N PRO A 27 2.23 14.60 13.59
CA PRO A 27 2.08 13.26 13.03
C PRO A 27 0.75 13.08 12.31
N LYS A 28 0.85 12.79 11.00
CA LYS A 28 -0.29 12.49 10.14
C LYS A 28 -0.56 10.99 10.16
N PRO A 29 -1.71 10.54 10.68
CA PRO A 29 -2.00 9.12 10.82
C PRO A 29 -2.57 8.53 9.54
N THR A 30 -2.10 7.35 9.19
CA THR A 30 -2.71 6.43 8.22
C THR A 30 -3.01 5.12 8.95
N ILE A 31 -4.27 4.73 8.94
CA ILE A 31 -4.74 3.54 9.67
C ILE A 31 -4.88 2.36 8.72
N PHE A 32 -4.53 1.18 9.20
CA PHE A 32 -4.76 -0.08 8.51
C PHE A 32 -5.49 -1.05 9.45
N PHE A 33 -6.49 -1.72 8.90
CA PHE A 33 -7.24 -2.77 9.57
C PHE A 33 -6.66 -4.14 9.21
N PRO A 34 -6.86 -5.15 10.07
CA PRO A 34 -6.47 -6.53 9.75
C PRO A 34 -7.18 -7.01 8.48
N SER A 35 -6.52 -7.87 7.71
CA SER A 35 -7.16 -8.50 6.55
C SER A 35 -8.12 -9.60 7.00
N VAL A 36 -9.13 -9.88 6.18
CA VAL A 36 -10.10 -10.95 6.46
C VAL A 36 -9.39 -12.30 6.51
N GLU A 37 -8.37 -12.50 5.68
CA GLU A 37 -7.55 -13.70 5.60
C GLU A 37 -6.71 -13.89 6.86
N GLU A 38 -6.07 -12.83 7.37
CA GLU A 38 -5.29 -12.86 8.62
C GLU A 38 -6.15 -13.34 9.78
N VAL A 39 -7.33 -12.74 9.95
CA VAL A 39 -8.26 -13.09 11.04
C VAL A 39 -8.77 -14.52 10.92
N LYS A 40 -9.01 -15.01 9.70
CA LYS A 40 -9.45 -16.40 9.46
C LYS A 40 -8.34 -17.40 9.75
N LEU A 41 -7.10 -17.11 9.35
CA LEU A 41 -5.97 -18.03 9.48
C LEU A 41 -5.42 -18.09 10.91
N HIS A 42 -5.30 -16.94 11.58
CA HIS A 42 -4.63 -16.84 12.87
C HIS A 42 -5.59 -16.66 14.06
N GLY A 43 -6.89 -16.45 13.82
CA GLY A 43 -7.87 -16.17 14.90
C GLY A 43 -7.61 -14.86 15.65
N ALA A 44 -6.70 -14.05 15.12
CA ALA A 44 -6.21 -12.79 15.62
C ALA A 44 -5.89 -11.90 14.42
N GLY A 45 -5.66 -10.62 14.66
CA GLY A 45 -5.36 -9.70 13.58
C GLY A 45 -4.85 -8.38 14.10
N THR A 46 -4.16 -7.70 13.20
CA THR A 46 -3.27 -6.61 13.54
C THR A 46 -3.82 -5.29 13.02
N HIS A 47 -4.10 -4.37 13.94
CA HIS A 47 -4.31 -2.97 13.61
C HIS A 47 -2.97 -2.28 13.50
N LEU A 48 -2.76 -1.47 12.46
CA LEU A 48 -1.51 -0.75 12.24
C LEU A 48 -1.81 0.74 12.10
N CYS A 49 -1.05 1.55 12.83
CA CYS A 49 -1.07 3.01 12.79
C CYS A 49 0.28 3.49 12.26
N LEU A 50 0.28 4.07 11.07
CA LEU A 50 1.45 4.69 10.47
C LEU A 50 1.37 6.21 10.64
N LEU A 51 2.36 6.80 11.29
CA LEU A 51 2.46 8.23 11.55
C LEU A 51 3.57 8.81 10.66
N GLN A 52 3.24 9.83 9.87
CA GLN A 52 4.15 10.41 8.87
C GLN A 52 4.28 11.93 9.05
N ASN A 53 5.34 12.47 8.45
CA ASN A 53 5.57 13.90 8.29
C ASN A 53 5.63 14.69 9.61
N PHE A 54 6.16 14.07 10.67
CA PHE A 54 6.31 14.74 11.97
C PHE A 54 7.76 15.14 12.26
N PHE A 55 7.92 16.17 13.07
CA PHE A 55 9.20 16.63 13.61
C PHE A 55 8.93 17.37 14.93
N PRO A 56 9.71 17.20 16.01
CA PRO A 56 10.93 16.38 16.13
C PRO A 56 10.60 14.88 16.19
N ASP A 57 11.64 14.04 16.27
CA ASP A 57 11.53 12.58 16.36
C ASP A 57 10.98 12.06 17.71
N ALA A 58 10.94 12.92 18.73
CA ALA A 58 10.35 12.64 20.04
C ALA A 58 8.84 12.39 19.96
N ILE A 59 8.44 11.13 19.84
CA ILE A 59 7.04 10.69 19.75
C ILE A 59 6.75 9.50 20.67
N LYS A 60 5.62 9.54 21.38
CA LYS A 60 5.14 8.44 22.23
C LYS A 60 3.80 7.93 21.73
N ILE A 61 3.73 6.62 21.48
CA ILE A 61 2.54 5.95 20.96
C ILE A 61 2.07 4.93 22.01
N GLN A 62 0.78 4.94 22.32
CA GLN A 62 0.15 4.01 23.25
C GLN A 62 -1.19 3.56 22.71
N TRP A 63 -1.62 2.36 23.09
CA TRP A 63 -2.92 1.83 22.70
C TRP A 63 -3.78 1.56 23.91
N LYS A 64 -5.09 1.75 23.77
CA LYS A 64 -6.08 1.36 24.77
C LYS A 64 -7.40 0.99 24.11
N GLU A 65 -8.25 0.28 24.82
CA GLU A 65 -9.67 0.17 24.48
C GLU A 65 -10.36 1.50 24.82
N LYS A 66 -11.30 1.99 24.00
CA LYS A 66 -11.85 3.36 24.10
C LYS A 66 -12.38 3.72 25.50
N ASN A 67 -13.08 2.79 26.13
CA ASN A 67 -13.74 2.97 27.41
C ASN A 67 -12.93 2.43 28.61
N VAL A 68 -11.68 2.01 28.39
CA VAL A 68 -10.83 1.41 29.41
C VAL A 68 -9.51 2.18 29.47
N ASN A 69 -9.05 2.54 30.66
CA ASN A 69 -7.82 3.32 30.83
C ASN A 69 -6.54 2.47 30.81
N THR A 70 -6.68 1.14 30.79
CA THR A 70 -5.56 0.21 30.73
C THR A 70 -4.88 0.30 29.36
N ILE A 71 -3.56 0.51 29.39
CA ILE A 71 -2.74 0.49 28.18
C ILE A 71 -2.59 -0.95 27.72
N LEU A 72 -2.85 -1.18 26.44
CA LEU A 72 -2.67 -2.47 25.79
C LEU A 72 -1.20 -2.65 25.39
N GLU A 73 -0.74 -3.90 25.46
CA GLU A 73 0.55 -4.26 24.91
C GLU A 73 0.53 -4.08 23.39
N SER A 74 1.44 -3.25 22.90
CA SER A 74 1.51 -2.86 21.50
C SER A 74 2.96 -2.81 21.06
N TYR A 75 3.18 -3.05 19.79
CA TYR A 75 4.50 -3.05 19.20
C TYR A 75 4.72 -1.77 18.39
N GLN A 76 5.98 -1.38 18.27
CA GLN A 76 6.38 -0.16 17.60
C GLN A 76 7.61 -0.43 16.72
N GLY A 77 7.61 0.17 15.54
CA GLY A 77 8.76 0.18 14.66
C GLY A 77 9.76 1.26 15.08
N ASN A 78 10.96 1.16 14.52
CA ASN A 78 11.96 2.21 14.61
C ASN A 78 11.47 3.47 13.90
N ILE A 79 11.99 4.62 14.32
CA ILE A 79 11.75 5.89 13.62
C ILE A 79 12.59 5.87 12.34
N ILE A 80 11.95 6.22 11.22
CA ILE A 80 12.60 6.31 9.91
C ILE A 80 12.57 7.79 9.50
N LYS A 81 13.71 8.29 9.03
CA LYS A 81 13.81 9.66 8.51
C LYS A 81 13.35 9.70 7.05
N THR A 82 12.43 10.61 6.74
CA THR A 82 11.90 10.84 5.39
C THR A 82 12.14 12.31 5.04
N ASN A 83 13.18 12.57 4.24
CA ASN A 83 13.69 13.90 3.93
C ASN A 83 14.03 14.67 5.23
N ASP A 84 13.34 15.78 5.50
CA ASP A 84 13.52 16.62 6.69
C ASP A 84 12.56 16.25 7.84
N THR A 85 11.74 15.22 7.67
CA THR A 85 10.73 14.78 8.65
C THR A 85 10.92 13.32 9.03
N TYR A 86 10.08 12.83 9.93
CA TYR A 86 10.12 11.46 10.42
C TYR A 86 8.82 10.71 10.17
N MET A 87 8.94 9.39 10.12
CA MET A 87 7.83 8.45 10.11
C MET A 87 8.06 7.36 11.17
N LYS A 88 6.97 6.85 11.74
CA LYS A 88 6.99 5.74 12.70
C LYS A 88 5.69 4.97 12.59
N PHE A 89 5.73 3.65 12.73
CA PHE A 89 4.54 2.83 12.77
C PHE A 89 4.43 2.09 14.11
N SER A 90 3.19 1.84 14.52
CA SER A 90 2.87 1.03 15.69
C SER A 90 1.72 0.12 15.35
N TRP A 91 1.74 -1.10 15.88
CA TRP A 91 0.70 -2.07 15.66
C TRP A 91 0.23 -2.72 16.95
N LEU A 92 -1.03 -3.12 16.94
CA LEU A 92 -1.73 -3.79 18.03
C LEU A 92 -2.36 -5.06 17.47
N THR A 93 -1.89 -6.21 17.95
CA THR A 93 -2.46 -7.51 17.59
C THR A 93 -3.53 -7.89 18.60
N LEU A 94 -4.74 -8.13 18.12
CA LEU A 94 -5.90 -8.45 18.94
C LEU A 94 -6.42 -9.84 18.61
N THR A 95 -7.01 -10.50 19.60
CA THR A 95 -7.79 -11.71 19.34
C THR A 95 -9.12 -11.34 18.68
N LYS A 96 -9.74 -12.29 17.98
CA LYS A 96 -11.04 -12.09 17.31
C LYS A 96 -12.12 -11.50 18.22
N LYS A 97 -12.17 -11.88 19.49
CA LYS A 97 -13.15 -11.34 20.47
C LYS A 97 -12.84 -9.89 20.87
N ALA A 98 -11.56 -9.55 20.99
CA ALA A 98 -11.16 -8.20 21.37
C ALA A 98 -11.47 -7.19 20.25
N MET A 99 -11.36 -7.59 18.97
CA MET A 99 -11.67 -6.74 17.81
C MET A 99 -13.11 -6.25 17.71
N ASP A 100 -14.06 -6.90 18.38
CA ASP A 100 -15.46 -6.46 18.44
C ASP A 100 -15.62 -5.15 19.24
N LYS A 101 -14.53 -4.63 19.82
CA LYS A 101 -14.49 -3.41 20.61
C LYS A 101 -13.76 -2.27 19.89
N GLU A 102 -14.02 -1.04 20.33
CA GLU A 102 -13.33 0.15 19.85
C GLU A 102 -11.96 0.31 20.52
N HIS A 103 -10.94 0.58 19.72
CA HIS A 103 -9.57 0.81 20.20
C HIS A 103 -9.12 2.21 19.84
N VAL A 104 -8.23 2.78 20.64
CA VAL A 104 -7.69 4.11 20.45
C VAL A 104 -6.18 4.04 20.48
N CYS A 105 -5.56 4.50 19.39
CA CYS A 105 -4.14 4.80 19.34
C CYS A 105 -3.95 6.25 19.80
N ILE A 106 -3.23 6.43 20.90
CA ILE A 106 -2.91 7.71 21.51
C ILE A 106 -1.50 8.08 21.08
N VAL A 107 -1.38 9.23 20.41
CA VAL A 107 -0.12 9.76 19.90
C VAL A 107 0.18 11.05 20.63
N LYS A 108 1.29 11.05 21.36
CA LYS A 108 1.83 12.22 22.04
C LYS A 108 3.01 12.76 21.26
N HIS A 109 2.89 14.01 20.82
CA HIS A 109 3.90 14.72 20.07
C HIS A 109 3.78 16.21 20.34
N GLU A 110 4.92 16.92 20.38
CA GLU A 110 4.98 18.33 20.75
C GLU A 110 4.17 19.22 19.79
N ASN A 111 4.20 18.91 18.49
CA ASN A 111 3.50 19.70 17.47
C ASN A 111 2.05 19.28 17.26
N ASN A 112 1.50 18.40 18.12
CA ASN A 112 0.08 18.06 18.03
C ASN A 112 -0.81 19.31 18.12
N LYS A 113 -1.87 19.33 17.31
CA LYS A 113 -2.80 20.48 17.22
C LYS A 113 -3.44 20.78 18.58
N GLY A 114 -3.28 22.04 19.02
CA GLY A 114 -3.82 22.51 20.29
C GLY A 114 -3.16 21.90 21.52
N GLY A 115 -1.95 21.33 21.39
CA GLY A 115 -1.16 20.79 22.51
C GLY A 115 -1.79 19.56 23.20
N ARG A 116 -2.76 18.91 22.55
CA ARG A 116 -3.46 17.74 23.08
C ARG A 116 -2.94 16.45 22.44
N ASP A 117 -2.99 15.36 23.19
CA ASP A 117 -2.73 14.02 22.66
C ASP A 117 -3.71 13.71 21.51
N GLN A 118 -3.17 13.31 20.38
CA GLN A 118 -3.97 12.88 19.23
C GLN A 118 -4.53 11.49 19.52
N GLN A 119 -5.85 11.33 19.35
CA GLN A 119 -6.55 10.07 19.56
C GLN A 119 -7.09 9.58 18.22
N ILE A 120 -6.58 8.44 17.77
CA ILE A 120 -6.94 7.82 16.50
C ILE A 120 -7.84 6.64 16.84
N LEU A 121 -9.12 6.75 16.47
CA LEU A 121 -10.13 5.75 16.76
C LEU A 121 -10.09 4.64 15.71
N PHE A 122 -9.96 3.41 16.18
CA PHE A 122 -10.13 2.19 15.41
C PHE A 122 -11.51 1.62 15.74
N SER A 123 -12.41 1.71 14.77
CA SER A 123 -13.75 1.13 14.86
C SER A 123 -13.69 -0.39 14.96
N PRO A 124 -14.70 -1.04 15.57
CA PRO A 124 -14.75 -2.49 15.65
C PRO A 124 -14.80 -3.10 14.26
N VAL A 125 -14.05 -4.19 14.09
CA VAL A 125 -14.15 -5.02 12.88
C VAL A 125 -15.37 -5.91 13.06
N LYS A 126 -16.56 -5.41 12.71
CA LYS A 126 -17.79 -6.22 12.78
C LYS A 126 -17.60 -7.49 11.95
N LYS A 127 -18.16 -8.63 12.40
CA LYS A 127 -18.26 -9.85 11.58
C LYS A 127 -18.90 -9.60 10.21
N ASP A 128 -19.71 -8.55 10.12
CA ASP A 128 -20.31 -8.03 8.88
C ASP A 128 -19.51 -6.84 8.31
N CYS A 129 -18.19 -6.96 8.24
CA CYS A 129 -17.37 -6.15 7.33
C CYS A 129 -17.66 -6.54 5.86
N SER A 130 -18.92 -6.46 5.46
CA SER A 130 -19.29 -5.78 4.24
C SER A 130 -19.29 -4.26 4.53
N TYR A 131 -18.13 -3.68 4.79
CA TYR A 131 -17.93 -2.26 4.49
C TYR A 131 -16.83 -2.16 3.42
N GLU A 132 -17.28 -1.82 2.22
CA GLU A 132 -16.51 -1.24 1.11
C GLU A 132 -15.29 -2.01 0.56
N ILE A 133 -15.41 -3.34 0.47
CA ILE A 133 -14.78 -4.11 -0.62
C ILE A 133 -15.73 -4.16 -1.83
N TYR A 134 -16.27 -3.03 -2.31
CA TYR A 134 -17.03 -2.95 -3.57
C TYR A 134 -16.95 -1.48 -4.04
N PRO A 135 -16.04 -1.11 -4.99
CA PRO A 135 -15.99 -1.76 -6.31
C PRO A 135 -14.58 -2.22 -6.79
N LYS A 136 -13.46 -1.76 -6.20
CA LYS A 136 -12.12 -1.92 -6.80
C LYS A 136 -11.64 -3.38 -7.00
N GLN A 137 -11.98 -4.30 -6.10
CA GLN A 137 -11.57 -5.70 -6.23
C GLN A 137 -12.46 -6.50 -7.18
N LYS A 138 -13.77 -6.18 -7.23
CA LYS A 138 -14.66 -6.74 -8.24
C LYS A 138 -14.25 -6.26 -9.62
N ASP A 139 -13.88 -4.98 -9.76
CA ASP A 139 -13.48 -4.37 -11.02
C ASP A 139 -12.15 -4.93 -11.54
N THR A 140 -11.13 -5.08 -10.68
CA THR A 140 -9.85 -5.67 -11.08
C THR A 140 -9.99 -7.15 -11.42
N LEU A 141 -10.79 -7.92 -10.67
CA LEU A 141 -11.05 -9.32 -10.97
C LEU A 141 -11.86 -9.49 -12.25
N GLN A 142 -12.92 -8.70 -12.46
CA GLN A 142 -13.70 -8.65 -13.71
C GLN A 142 -12.81 -8.28 -14.90
N LEU A 143 -11.94 -7.28 -14.75
CA LEU A 143 -10.99 -6.87 -15.79
C LEU A 143 -9.99 -7.99 -16.11
N GLN A 144 -9.47 -8.70 -15.10
CA GLN A 144 -8.59 -9.85 -15.28
C GLN A 144 -9.31 -11.00 -16.01
N PHE A 145 -10.56 -11.32 -15.64
CA PHE A 145 -11.37 -12.33 -16.33
C PHE A 145 -11.72 -11.93 -17.77
N ALA A 146 -12.05 -10.67 -18.02
CA ALA A 146 -12.33 -10.15 -19.36
C ALA A 146 -11.08 -10.18 -20.25
N ASN A 147 -9.93 -9.74 -19.73
CA ASN A 147 -8.67 -9.74 -20.48
C ASN A 147 -8.15 -11.16 -20.74
N THR A 148 -8.30 -12.06 -19.75
CA THR A 148 -7.91 -13.48 -19.87
C THR A 148 -8.80 -14.21 -20.88
N SER A 149 -10.13 -14.02 -20.80
CA SER A 149 -11.04 -14.64 -21.74
C SER A 149 -10.85 -14.13 -23.17
N ALA A 150 -10.64 -12.81 -23.35
CA ALA A 150 -10.29 -12.23 -24.65
C ALA A 150 -9.02 -12.87 -25.22
N TYR A 151 -7.94 -12.97 -24.44
CA TYR A 151 -6.69 -13.63 -24.88
C TYR A 151 -6.90 -15.06 -25.39
N TYR A 152 -7.61 -15.90 -24.64
CA TYR A 152 -7.89 -17.28 -25.08
C TYR A 152 -8.79 -17.34 -26.32
N THR A 153 -9.75 -16.43 -26.46
CA THR A 153 -10.57 -16.38 -27.69
C THR A 153 -9.74 -16.05 -28.92
N TYR A 154 -8.81 -15.08 -28.85
CA TYR A 154 -7.90 -14.79 -29.95
C TYR A 154 -7.00 -15.98 -30.28
N LEU A 155 -6.48 -16.67 -29.26
CA LEU A 155 -5.63 -17.84 -29.46
C LEU A 155 -6.38 -18.99 -30.15
N LEU A 156 -7.63 -19.25 -29.76
CA LEU A 156 -8.50 -20.23 -30.41
C LEU A 156 -8.82 -19.86 -31.87
N LEU A 157 -9.10 -18.58 -32.14
CA LEU A 157 -9.37 -18.09 -33.50
C LEU A 157 -8.14 -18.22 -34.42
N LEU A 158 -6.96 -17.87 -33.89
CA LEU A 158 -5.70 -18.03 -34.62
C LEU A 158 -5.45 -19.50 -34.95
N LEU A 159 -5.58 -20.39 -33.96
CA LEU A 159 -5.43 -21.83 -34.17
C LEU A 159 -6.40 -22.35 -35.25
N LYS A 160 -7.67 -21.92 -35.20
CA LYS A 160 -8.69 -22.30 -36.18
C LYS A 160 -8.31 -21.83 -37.58
N SER A 161 -7.83 -20.59 -37.73
CA SER A 161 -7.40 -20.02 -39.01
C SER A 161 -6.19 -20.76 -39.58
N THR A 162 -5.20 -21.09 -38.75
CA THR A 162 -4.02 -21.85 -39.17
C THR A 162 -4.42 -23.24 -39.67
N ILE A 163 -5.33 -23.93 -38.97
CA ILE A 163 -5.84 -25.24 -39.40
C ILE A 163 -6.55 -25.14 -40.76
N TYR A 164 -7.43 -24.16 -40.97
CA TYR A 164 -8.09 -23.97 -42.27
C TYR A 164 -7.09 -23.70 -43.39
N PHE A 165 -6.09 -22.85 -43.14
CA PHE A 165 -5.05 -22.57 -44.12
C PHE A 165 -4.25 -23.83 -44.47
N SER A 166 -3.85 -24.62 -43.47
CA SER A 166 -3.15 -25.90 -43.70
C SER A 166 -3.98 -26.88 -44.52
N ILE A 167 -5.29 -26.99 -44.25
CA ILE A 167 -6.20 -27.86 -45.01
C ILE A 167 -6.31 -27.38 -46.46
N ILE A 168 -6.53 -26.08 -46.69
CA ILE A 168 -6.64 -25.53 -48.05
C ILE A 168 -5.33 -25.69 -48.81
N ALA A 169 -4.20 -25.36 -48.18
CA ALA A 169 -2.89 -25.54 -48.77
C ALA A 169 -2.65 -27.00 -49.14
N PHE A 170 -2.95 -27.94 -48.23
CA PHE A 170 -2.87 -29.38 -48.53
C PHE A 170 -3.76 -29.78 -49.72
N CYS A 171 -5.02 -29.33 -49.75
CA CYS A 171 -5.93 -29.59 -50.87
C CYS A 171 -5.41 -29.03 -52.21
N VAL A 172 -4.79 -27.84 -52.20
CA VAL A 172 -4.19 -27.22 -53.40
C VAL A 172 -2.93 -27.98 -53.82
N PHE A 173 -2.02 -28.25 -52.89
CA PHE A 173 -0.77 -28.99 -53.16
C PHE A 173 -1.02 -30.41 -53.65
N TRP A 174 -2.00 -31.10 -53.07
CA TRP A 174 -2.43 -32.43 -53.52
C TRP A 174 -3.01 -32.38 -54.94
N ARG A 175 -3.80 -31.36 -55.25
CA ARG A 175 -4.36 -31.14 -56.60
C ARG A 175 -3.27 -30.82 -57.64
N THR A 176 -2.23 -30.08 -57.26
CA THR A 176 -1.10 -29.78 -58.17
C THR A 176 -0.11 -30.94 -58.29
N GLY A 177 0.10 -31.71 -57.22
CA GLY A 177 0.96 -32.90 -57.22
C GLY A 177 0.39 -34.06 -58.04
N ILE A 178 -0.94 -34.15 -58.16
CA ILE A 178 -1.61 -35.09 -59.08
C ILE A 178 -1.56 -34.62 -60.55
N PHE A 179 -1.23 -33.35 -60.83
CA PHE A 179 -1.10 -32.82 -62.21
C PHE A 179 0.34 -32.71 -62.71
N SER A 180 1.35 -33.01 -61.89
CA SER A 180 2.77 -33.11 -62.30
C SER A 180 3.24 -34.55 -62.49
N ASP A 181 2.35 -35.48 -62.85
CA ASP A 181 2.72 -36.78 -63.41
C ASP A 181 2.02 -37.04 -64.76
N GLY A 182 2.17 -36.07 -65.66
CA GLY A 182 1.75 -36.17 -67.06
C GLY A 182 2.93 -35.86 -67.99
N LYS A 183 3.62 -36.92 -68.43
CA LYS A 183 4.74 -36.87 -69.38
C LYS A 183 4.36 -36.17 -70.69
N ILE A 184 5.36 -35.49 -71.24
CA ILE A 184 5.46 -35.02 -72.63
C ILE A 184 5.38 -36.23 -73.58
N PHE A 185 4.44 -36.19 -74.52
CA PHE A 185 4.63 -36.58 -75.92
C PHE A 185 4.10 -35.44 -76.78
#